data_AF-A0A538GQ80-F1
#
_entry.id   AF-A0A538GQ80-F1
#
_cell.length_a   1.000
_cell.length_b   1.000
_cell.length_c   1.000
_cell.angle_alpha   90.00
_cell.angle_beta   90.00
_cell.angle_gamma   90.00
#
_symmetry.space_group_name_H-M   'P 1'
#
loop_
_entity.id
_entity.type
_entity.pdbx_description
1 polymer ?
#
loop_
_entity_poly.entity_id
_entity_poly.type
_entity_poly.pdbx_seq_one_letter_code
_entity_poly.pdbx_strand_id
1 'polypeptide(L)' 'MDAWLSARGRLAEAAGLAPEKLELSEDDVRELLELARIAAHDSGERTNAPLLCYLVGRAQGGADLETLADAVRSSS' A
#
# COMPACT_ATOMS: atom_id res chain seq x y z
N MET A 1 -6.75 2.17 20.51
CA MET A 1 -5.70 2.57 19.56
C MET A 1 -5.80 1.64 18.38
N ASP A 2 -5.88 2.17 17.17
CA ASP A 2 -6.06 1.36 15.96
C ASP A 2 -4.86 0.39 15.80
N ALA A 3 -5.13 -0.89 15.57
CA ALA A 3 -4.11 -1.95 15.64
C ALA A 3 -3.03 -1.79 14.56
N TRP A 4 -3.34 -1.15 13.44
CA TRP A 4 -2.35 -0.86 12.40
C TRP A 4 -1.45 0.34 12.75
N LEU A 5 -1.95 1.31 13.52
CA LEU A 5 -1.13 2.44 13.98
C LEU A 5 -0.03 1.99 14.96
N SER A 6 -0.33 1.00 15.82
CA SER A 6 0.70 0.38 16.67
C SER A 6 1.67 -0.47 15.85
N ALA A 7 1.20 -1.16 14.82
CA ALA A 7 2.06 -1.91 13.90
C ALA A 7 3.04 -0.98 13.13
N ARG A 8 2.61 0.21 12.70
CA ARG A 8 3.46 1.22 12.06
C ARG A 8 4.68 1.57 12.91
N GLY A 9 4.47 1.85 14.20
CA GLY A 9 5.57 2.18 15.12
C GLY A 9 6.60 1.06 15.23
N ARG A 10 6.14 -0.19 15.36
CA ARG A 10 7.02 -1.37 15.44
C ARG A 10 7.76 -1.64 14.13
N LEU A 11 7.11 -1.39 12.98
CA LEU A 11 7.74 -1.49 11.66
C LEU A 11 8.82 -0.42 11.48
N ALA A 12 8.54 0.83 11.88
CA ALA A 12 9.51 1.92 11.82
C ALA A 12 10.74 1.60 12.70
N GLU A 13 10.51 1.14 13.93
CA GLU A 13 11.57 0.69 14.84
C GLU A 13 12.42 -0.43 14.22
N ALA A 14 11.78 -1.48 13.72
CA ALA A 14 12.49 -2.62 13.11
C ALA A 14 13.28 -2.23 11.85
N ALA A 15 12.80 -1.24 11.09
CA ALA A 15 13.44 -0.75 9.88
C ALA A 15 14.47 0.36 10.13
N GLY A 16 14.61 0.85 11.36
CA GLY A 16 15.46 2.00 11.68
C GLY A 16 14.98 3.30 11.04
N LEU A 17 13.67 3.44 10.82
CA LEU A 17 13.03 4.60 10.20
C LEU A 17 12.34 5.47 11.24
N ALA A 18 12.22 6.76 10.94
CA ALA A 18 11.33 7.64 11.68
C ALA A 18 9.86 7.28 11.38
N PRO A 19 8.95 7.21 12.36
CA PRO A 19 7.56 6.82 12.15
C PRO A 19 6.83 7.64 11.07
N GLU A 20 7.19 8.90 10.91
CA GLU A 20 6.65 9.85 9.93
C GLU A 20 6.95 9.42 8.49
N LYS A 21 8.00 8.61 8.27
CA LYS A 21 8.31 8.02 6.96
C LYS A 21 7.35 6.90 6.56
N LEU A 22 6.61 6.35 7.51
CA LEU A 22 5.58 5.34 7.28
C LEU A 22 4.17 5.91 7.48
N GLU A 23 4.04 7.23 7.58
CA GLU A 23 2.75 7.89 7.65
C GLU A 23 2.08 7.87 6.27
N LEU A 24 0.79 7.55 6.26
CA LEU A 24 -0.04 7.52 5.05
C LEU A 24 -1.07 8.63 5.18
N SER A 25 -1.23 9.44 4.13
CA SER A 25 -2.35 10.37 4.07
C SER A 25 -3.67 9.62 3.92
N GLU A 26 -4.79 10.27 4.24
CA GLU A 26 -6.12 9.68 4.02
C GLU A 26 -6.37 9.32 2.55
N ASP A 27 -5.77 10.09 1.63
CA ASP A 27 -5.84 9.86 0.20
C ASP A 27 -5.01 8.64 -0.20
N ASP A 28 -3.79 8.49 0.32
CA ASP A 28 -2.96 7.30 0.09
C ASP A 28 -3.65 6.03 0.60
N VAL A 29 -4.27 6.10 1.79
CA VAL A 29 -5.02 4.98 2.35
C VAL A 29 -6.18 4.60 1.42
N ARG A 30 -6.94 5.59 0.94
CA ARG A 30 -8.08 5.35 0.03
C ARG A 30 -7.62 4.70 -1.27
N GLU A 31 -6.54 5.21 -1.85
CA GLU A 31 -5.98 4.73 -3.10
C GLU A 31 -5.44 3.28 -2.97
N LEU A 32 -4.68 3.00 -1.92
CA LEU A 32 -4.15 1.65 -1.64
C LEU A 32 -5.27 0.62 -1.39
N LEU A 33 -6.33 1.01 -0.69
CA LEU A 33 -7.48 0.13 -0.45
C LEU A 33 -8.28 -0.13 -1.73
N GLU A 34 -8.36 0.84 -2.64
CA GLU A 34 -8.98 0.65 -3.94
C GLU A 34 -8.16 -0.29 -4.84
N LEU A 35 -6.84 -0.14 -4.87
CA LEU A 35 -5.96 -1.07 -5.60
C LEU A 35 -6.06 -2.50 -5.06
N ALA A 36 -6.07 -2.65 -3.73
CA ALA A 36 -6.32 -3.94 -3.09
C ALA A 36 -7.67 -4.54 -3.51
N ARG A 37 -8.72 -3.71 -3.58
CA ARG A 37 -10.04 -4.14 -4.02
C ARG A 37 -10.00 -4.65 -5.46
N ILE A 38 -9.40 -3.91 -6.39
CA ILE A 38 -9.25 -4.31 -7.80
C ILE A 38 -8.56 -5.67 -7.89
N ALA A 39 -7.37 -5.81 -7.28
CA ALA A 39 -6.61 -7.06 -7.33
C ALA A 39 -7.35 -8.27 -6.74
N ALA A 40 -8.12 -8.09 -5.67
CA ALA A 40 -8.90 -9.16 -5.07
C ALA A 40 -10.11 -9.59 -5.92
N HIS A 41 -10.72 -8.68 -6.68
CA HIS A 41 -11.90 -8.97 -7.49
C HIS A 41 -11.54 -9.53 -8.86
N ASP A 42 -10.59 -8.90 -9.56
CA ASP A 42 -10.29 -9.24 -10.96
C ASP A 42 -9.62 -10.61 -11.10
N SER A 43 -8.88 -11.03 -10.07
CA SER A 43 -8.20 -12.31 -10.06
C SER A 43 -9.02 -13.46 -9.45
N GLY A 44 -10.15 -13.16 -8.80
CA GLY A 44 -10.91 -14.11 -7.99
C GLY A 44 -10.23 -14.57 -6.69
N GLU A 45 -8.97 -14.19 -6.47
CA GLU A 45 -8.14 -14.65 -5.34
C GLU A 45 -7.82 -13.48 -4.40
N ARG A 46 -8.42 -13.52 -3.20
CA ARG A 46 -8.24 -12.48 -2.17
C ARG A 46 -6.79 -12.29 -1.73
N THR A 47 -5.92 -13.27 -1.98
CA THR A 47 -4.47 -13.20 -1.70
C THR A 47 -3.75 -12.17 -2.55
N ASN A 48 -4.31 -11.74 -3.68
CA ASN A 48 -3.63 -10.81 -4.58
C ASN A 48 -3.63 -9.37 -4.07
N ALA A 49 -4.61 -8.99 -3.24
CA ALA A 49 -4.64 -7.68 -2.59
C ALA A 49 -3.36 -7.35 -1.79
N PRO A 50 -2.95 -8.15 -0.78
CA PRO A 50 -1.74 -7.85 -0.01
C PRO A 50 -0.46 -7.95 -0.85
N LEU A 51 -0.41 -8.85 -1.85
CA LEU A 51 0.75 -8.97 -2.74
C LEU A 51 0.91 -7.73 -3.62
N LEU A 52 -0.18 -7.20 -4.17
CA LEU A 52 -0.15 -5.97 -4.94
C LEU A 52 0.31 -4.79 -4.08
N CYS A 53 -0.29 -4.61 -2.90
CA CYS A 53 0.11 -3.51 -2.00
C CYS A 53 1.60 -3.59 -1.61
N TYR A 54 2.14 -4.78 -1.41
CA TYR A 54 3.58 -4.96 -1.19
C TYR A 54 4.42 -4.51 -2.39
N LEU A 55 4.01 -4.85 -3.61
CA LEU A 55 4.71 -4.44 -4.84
C LEU A 55 4.65 -2.92 -5.05
N VAL A 56 3.50 -2.29 -4.80
CA VAL A 56 3.34 -0.83 -4.82
C VAL A 56 4.31 -0.19 -3.82
N GLY A 57 4.35 -0.69 -2.57
CA GLY A 57 5.29 -0.19 -1.56
C GLY A 57 6.76 -0.33 -1.96
N ARG A 58 7.14 -1.41 -2.65
CA ARG A 58 8.51 -1.56 -3.19
C ARG A 58 8.82 -0.61 -4.34
N ALA A 59 7.82 -0.18 -5.09
CA ALA A 59 7.98 0.71 -6.24
C ALA A 59 7.95 2.20 -5.86
N GLN A 60 7.41 2.56 -4.68
CA GLN A 60 7.22 3.94 -4.19
C GLN A 60 8.52 4.79 -4.04
N GLY A 61 9.69 4.25 -4.36
CA GLY A 61 10.94 5.01 -4.47
C GLY A 61 11.29 5.46 -5.89
N GLY A 62 10.59 4.95 -6.92
CA GLY A 62 10.82 5.26 -8.33
C GLY A 62 9.69 6.07 -8.98
N ALA A 63 8.50 6.09 -8.38
CA ALA A 63 7.34 6.87 -8.82
C ALA A 63 6.42 7.16 -7.64
N ASP A 64 5.56 8.17 -7.77
CA ASP A 64 4.51 8.45 -6.80
C ASP A 64 3.36 7.42 -6.85
N LEU A 65 2.52 7.43 -5.82
CA LEU A 65 1.43 6.46 -5.70
C LEU A 65 0.40 6.59 -6.83
N GLU A 66 0.12 7.81 -7.28
CA GLU A 66 -0.82 8.07 -8.38
C GLU A 66 -0.35 7.40 -9.67
N THR A 67 0.91 7.63 -10.07
CA THR A 67 1.51 6.99 -11.25
C THR A 67 1.47 5.47 -11.16
N LEU A 68 1.75 4.91 -9.98
CA LEU A 68 1.73 3.46 -9.76
C LEU A 68 0.29 2.90 -9.81
N ALA A 69 -0.68 3.63 -9.26
CA ALA A 69 -2.08 3.24 -9.29
C ALA A 69 -2.62 3.20 -10.72
N ASP A 70 -2.30 4.21 -11.52
CA ASP A 70 -2.70 4.27 -12.94
C ASP A 70 -2.11 3.12 -13.76
N ALA A 71 -0.84 2.75 -13.50
CA ALA A 71 -0.23 1.60 -14.13
C ALA A 71 -0.99 0.30 -13.83
N VAL A 72 -1.40 0.07 -12.59
CA VAL A 72 -2.21 -1.11 -12.20
C VAL A 72 -3.57 -1.09 -12.89
N ARG A 73 -4.29 0.04 -12.84
CA ARG A 73 -5.60 0.19 -13.49
C ARG A 73 -5.55 -0.06 -14.98
N SER A 74 -4.48 0.34 -15.66
CA SER A 74 -4.30 0.12 -17.10
C SER A 74 -4.07 -1.35 -17.49
N SER A 75 -3.70 -2.19 -16.52
CA SER A 75 -3.42 -3.62 -16.72
C SER A 75 -4.59 -4.55 -16.38
N SER A 76 -5.67 -3.98 -15.85
CA SER A 76 -6.88 -4.71 -15.40
C SER A 76 -7.95 -4.75 -16.49
#